data_AF-A0A954ZAV4-F1
#
_entry.id   AF-A0A954ZAV4-F1
#
_cell.length_a   1.000
_cell.length_b   1.000
_cell.length_c   1.000
_cell.angle_alpha   90.00
_cell.angle_beta   90.00
_cell.angle_gamma   90.00
#
_symmetry.space_group_name_H-M   'P 1'
#
loop_
_entity.id
_entity.type
_entity.pdbx_description
1 polymer ?
#
loop_
_entity_poly.entity_id
_entity_poly.type
_entity_poly.pdbx_seq_one_letter_code
_entity_poly.pdbx_strand_id
1 'polypeptide(L)'
;MRAPASHTPLFADPKRLLLDLAQERDLPSLLDLLVSRIGGSDAVALVRLWLLRPGEGCETCLLRSECPDRSQCLHLVASNGRSKASGGADLTRLDGRYRRFPVGVRKVGMIALKGEAVEAPDLAVMPEWIADPAWIRAEGVTGFAGQPLSHQGMVLGVLGVFSRVKIDVERLDWLRMIADHAAVAIAHSYAWNEVERLRARLEEENEYLQEEVALEQGFGEMLGTSPALANVGSQINLVAPTTSTVLVLGESGVGKELVARELHKRSGRADRPLIKVNCAAVPRELFESEFFGHVKGAFTGALRDRVGRFELANGGTLFLDEVG
;
A
#
# COMPACT_ATOMS: atom_id res chain seq x y z
N MET A 1 37.69 -45.29 -17.64
CA MET A 1 37.28 -43.91 -17.32
C MET A 1 35.80 -43.77 -17.63
N ARG A 2 34.93 -43.70 -16.61
CA ARG A 2 33.52 -43.31 -16.82
C ARG A 2 33.51 -41.81 -17.10
N ALA A 3 32.86 -41.39 -18.18
CA ALA A 3 32.59 -39.99 -18.45
C ALA A 3 31.82 -39.37 -17.26
N PRO A 4 32.12 -38.12 -16.84
CA PRO A 4 31.32 -37.46 -15.82
C PRO A 4 29.88 -37.32 -16.35
N ALA A 5 28.90 -37.76 -15.56
CA ALA A 5 27.50 -37.58 -15.89
C ALA A 5 27.24 -36.08 -16.09
N SER A 6 26.67 -35.70 -17.23
CA SER A 6 26.25 -34.33 -17.50
C SER A 6 25.11 -33.97 -16.54
N HIS A 7 25.44 -33.48 -15.35
CA HIS A 7 24.46 -33.04 -14.36
C HIS A 7 23.83 -31.73 -14.84
N THR A 8 22.60 -31.80 -15.35
CA THR A 8 21.81 -30.60 -15.65
C THR A 8 21.66 -29.79 -14.34
N PRO A 9 22.15 -28.54 -14.30
CA PRO A 9 22.13 -27.76 -13.07
C PRO A 9 20.73 -27.22 -12.79
N LEU A 10 20.32 -27.20 -11.52
CA LEU A 10 19.04 -26.62 -11.10
C LEU A 10 19.04 -25.08 -11.26
N PHE A 11 20.21 -24.46 -11.11
CA PHE A 11 20.46 -23.03 -11.30
C PHE A 11 21.63 -22.83 -12.26
N ALA A 12 21.48 -21.95 -13.25
CA ALA A 12 22.59 -21.64 -14.15
C ALA A 12 23.70 -20.82 -13.46
N ASP A 13 23.31 -19.77 -12.71
CA ASP A 13 24.21 -18.94 -11.91
C ASP A 13 23.47 -18.42 -10.66
N PRO A 14 23.51 -19.16 -9.54
CA PRO A 14 22.76 -18.77 -8.34
C PRO A 14 23.35 -17.53 -7.67
N LYS A 15 24.66 -17.28 -7.80
CA LYS A 15 25.30 -16.07 -7.25
C LYS A 15 24.81 -14.82 -7.96
N ARG A 16 24.72 -14.87 -9.29
CA ARG A 16 24.19 -13.75 -10.07
C ARG A 16 22.73 -13.47 -9.74
N LEU A 17 21.92 -14.52 -9.52
CA LEU A 17 20.54 -14.34 -9.08
C LEU A 17 20.45 -13.59 -7.75
N LEU A 18 21.28 -13.94 -6.74
CA LEU A 18 21.29 -13.22 -5.47
C LEU A 18 21.66 -11.74 -5.64
N LEU A 19 22.64 -11.43 -6.50
CA LEU A 19 23.03 -10.06 -6.80
C LEU A 19 21.92 -9.27 -7.50
N ASP A 20 21.27 -9.88 -8.50
CA ASP A 20 20.17 -9.25 -9.23
C ASP A 20 18.97 -9.00 -8.28
N LEU A 21 18.63 -9.96 -7.39
CA LEU A 21 17.58 -9.80 -6.38
C LEU A 21 17.86 -8.66 -5.39
N ALA A 22 19.12 -8.45 -5.01
CA ALA A 22 19.52 -7.40 -4.08
C ALA A 22 19.43 -5.99 -4.70
N GLN A 23 19.46 -5.88 -6.03
CA GLN A 23 19.40 -4.61 -6.75
C GLN A 23 17.98 -4.23 -7.18
N GLU A 24 17.09 -5.20 -7.30
CA GLU A 24 15.70 -4.97 -7.71
C GLU A 24 14.87 -4.35 -6.58
N ARG A 25 14.12 -3.31 -6.90
CA ARG A 25 13.31 -2.54 -5.94
C ARG A 25 11.82 -2.65 -6.21
N ASP A 26 11.47 -2.93 -7.46
CA ASP A 26 10.08 -3.13 -7.87
C ASP A 26 9.62 -4.55 -7.56
N LEU A 27 8.57 -4.68 -6.76
CA LEU A 27 8.07 -5.99 -6.33
C LEU A 27 7.67 -6.86 -7.53
N PRO A 28 6.79 -6.45 -8.47
CA PRO A 28 6.47 -7.22 -9.66
C PRO A 28 7.71 -7.73 -10.42
N SER A 29 8.68 -6.86 -10.68
CA SER A 29 9.91 -7.20 -11.40
C SER A 29 10.77 -8.20 -10.63
N LEU A 30 10.86 -8.06 -9.31
CA LEU A 30 11.56 -9.00 -8.43
C LEU A 30 10.94 -10.40 -8.47
N LEU A 31 9.61 -10.47 -8.40
CA LEU A 31 8.89 -11.74 -8.40
C LEU A 31 9.06 -12.47 -9.74
N ASP A 32 8.97 -11.73 -10.86
CA ASP A 32 9.22 -12.27 -12.20
C ASP A 32 10.67 -12.73 -12.37
N LEU A 33 11.65 -11.90 -11.99
CA LEU A 33 13.07 -12.24 -12.04
C LEU A 33 13.35 -13.56 -11.33
N LEU A 34 12.81 -13.73 -10.12
CA LEU A 34 12.99 -14.94 -9.31
C LEU A 34 12.46 -16.18 -10.02
N VAL A 35 11.19 -16.16 -10.44
CA VAL A 35 10.58 -17.35 -11.08
C VAL A 35 11.14 -17.61 -12.47
N SER A 36 11.49 -16.57 -13.23
CA SER A 36 12.06 -16.70 -14.58
C SER A 36 13.48 -17.25 -14.55
N ARG A 37 14.31 -16.85 -13.58
CA ARG A 37 15.68 -17.38 -13.43
C ARG A 37 15.70 -18.82 -12.96
N ILE A 38 14.83 -19.20 -12.03
CA ILE A 38 14.72 -20.60 -11.56
C ILE A 38 14.04 -21.47 -12.64
N GLY A 39 12.89 -21.03 -13.15
CA GLY A 39 12.07 -21.74 -14.13
C GLY A 39 12.70 -21.86 -15.53
N GLY A 40 13.73 -21.06 -15.81
CA GLY A 40 14.50 -21.12 -17.06
C GLY A 40 15.38 -22.37 -17.20
N SER A 41 15.67 -23.09 -16.10
CA SER A 41 16.41 -24.35 -16.16
C SER A 41 15.53 -25.51 -16.66
N ASP A 42 16.04 -26.32 -17.57
CA ASP A 42 15.36 -27.54 -18.04
C ASP A 42 15.16 -28.59 -16.93
N ALA A 43 15.95 -28.48 -15.85
CA ALA A 43 15.80 -29.28 -14.64
C ALA A 43 14.61 -28.85 -13.78
N VAL A 44 14.01 -27.68 -14.01
CA VAL A 44 12.84 -27.20 -13.28
C VAL A 44 11.58 -27.44 -14.13
N ALA A 45 10.62 -28.17 -13.56
CA ALA A 45 9.31 -28.35 -14.17
C ALA A 45 8.39 -27.16 -13.91
N LEU A 46 8.38 -26.70 -12.66
CA LEU A 46 7.52 -25.62 -12.21
C LEU A 46 8.16 -24.94 -11.00
N VAL A 47 8.20 -23.63 -11.01
CA VAL A 47 8.48 -22.79 -9.85
C VAL A 47 7.29 -21.86 -9.63
N ARG A 48 6.90 -21.70 -8.36
CA ARG A 48 5.79 -20.84 -7.97
C ARG A 48 6.09 -20.10 -6.69
N LEU A 49 5.59 -18.89 -6.63
CA LEU A 49 5.73 -18.03 -5.48
C LEU A 49 4.36 -17.57 -4.99
N TRP A 50 4.09 -17.81 -3.73
CA TRP A 50 2.91 -17.30 -3.06
C TRP A 50 3.30 -16.26 -2.01
N LEU A 51 2.58 -15.14 -1.94
CA LEU A 51 2.75 -14.16 -0.88
C LEU A 51 1.51 -14.11 0.01
N LEU A 52 1.74 -13.86 1.29
CA LEU A 52 0.69 -13.73 2.27
C LEU A 52 -0.03 -12.39 2.05
N ARG A 53 -1.35 -12.44 1.83
CA ARG A 53 -2.19 -11.26 1.53
C ARG A 53 -3.52 -11.33 2.28
N PRO A 54 -4.20 -10.19 2.48
CA PRO A 54 -5.56 -10.16 3.00
C PRO A 54 -6.50 -11.08 2.22
N GLY A 55 -7.49 -11.65 2.90
CA GLY A 55 -8.41 -12.67 2.41
C GLY A 55 -9.43 -12.19 1.36
N GLU A 56 -9.15 -11.15 0.58
CA GLU A 56 -10.04 -10.65 -0.46
C GLU A 56 -10.30 -11.69 -1.57
N GLY A 57 -11.50 -11.68 -2.16
CA GLY A 57 -11.90 -12.59 -3.24
C GLY A 57 -12.14 -14.04 -2.80
N CYS A 58 -12.43 -14.28 -1.51
CA CYS A 58 -12.67 -15.63 -0.94
C CYS A 58 -13.83 -16.38 -1.60
N GLU A 59 -14.79 -15.67 -2.19
CA GLU A 59 -15.97 -16.22 -2.86
C GLU A 59 -15.62 -17.19 -4.00
N THR A 60 -14.50 -16.95 -4.68
CA THR A 60 -14.02 -17.79 -5.80
C THR A 60 -12.84 -18.69 -5.41
N CYS A 61 -12.56 -18.83 -4.11
CA CYS A 61 -11.48 -19.67 -3.61
C CYS A 61 -11.91 -21.14 -3.56
N LEU A 62 -11.17 -22.01 -4.28
CA LEU A 62 -11.45 -23.45 -4.31
C LEU A 62 -11.16 -24.17 -2.99
N LEU A 63 -10.44 -23.52 -2.07
CA LEU A 63 -10.12 -24.03 -0.73
C LEU A 63 -10.91 -23.32 0.37
N ARG A 64 -11.98 -22.59 0.01
CA ARG A 64 -12.79 -21.81 0.97
C ARG A 64 -13.38 -22.67 2.10
N SER A 65 -13.75 -23.92 1.82
CA SER A 65 -14.29 -24.87 2.81
C SER A 65 -13.24 -25.34 3.81
N GLU A 66 -11.95 -25.27 3.45
CA GLU A 66 -10.83 -25.64 4.31
C GLU A 66 -10.23 -24.42 5.04
N CYS A 67 -10.73 -23.20 4.76
CA CYS A 67 -10.15 -21.95 5.25
C CYS A 67 -10.67 -21.60 6.66
N PRO A 68 -9.81 -21.51 7.69
CA PRO A 68 -10.24 -21.37 9.08
C PRO A 68 -10.87 -20.01 9.41
N ASP A 69 -10.27 -18.89 8.97
CA ASP A 69 -10.70 -17.55 9.37
C ASP A 69 -10.97 -16.56 8.21
N ARG A 70 -10.53 -16.90 6.99
CA ARG A 70 -10.65 -16.08 5.77
C ARG A 70 -10.07 -14.67 5.90
N SER A 71 -9.22 -14.42 6.90
CA SER A 71 -8.63 -13.10 7.16
C SER A 71 -7.41 -12.87 6.27
N GLN A 72 -6.60 -13.90 6.11
CA GLN A 72 -5.33 -13.85 5.39
C GLN A 72 -5.02 -15.21 4.77
N CYS A 73 -4.45 -15.22 3.58
CA CYS A 73 -4.02 -16.47 2.95
C CYS A 73 -2.89 -16.22 1.94
N LEU A 74 -2.29 -17.30 1.45
CA LEU A 74 -1.26 -17.25 0.43
C LEU A 74 -1.91 -17.07 -0.94
N HIS A 75 -1.44 -16.07 -1.70
CA HIS A 75 -1.88 -15.77 -3.06
C HIS A 75 -0.72 -16.03 -4.02
N LEU A 76 -0.96 -16.77 -5.09
CA LEU A 76 0.02 -17.01 -6.16
C LEU A 76 0.27 -15.68 -6.86
N VAL A 77 1.52 -15.21 -6.82
CA VAL A 77 1.91 -13.91 -7.39
C VAL A 77 2.86 -14.05 -8.57
N ALA A 78 3.56 -15.18 -8.67
CA ALA A 78 4.45 -15.47 -9.79
C ALA A 78 4.54 -16.99 -10.01
N SER A 79 4.65 -17.40 -11.26
CA SER A 79 4.72 -18.79 -11.68
C SER A 79 5.53 -18.87 -12.96
N ASN A 80 6.42 -19.85 -13.08
CA ASN A 80 7.15 -20.10 -14.31
C ASN A 80 7.51 -21.59 -14.41
N GLY A 81 7.76 -22.06 -15.63
CA GLY A 81 8.08 -23.45 -15.93
C GLY A 81 7.81 -23.77 -17.39
N ARG A 82 8.44 -24.84 -17.88
CA ARG A 82 8.23 -25.33 -19.25
C ARG A 82 7.61 -26.71 -19.20
N SER A 83 6.33 -26.82 -19.52
CA SER A 83 5.59 -28.08 -19.57
C SER A 83 6.25 -29.04 -20.58
N LYS A 84 6.54 -30.27 -20.16
CA LYS A 84 6.96 -31.37 -21.04
C LYS A 84 5.84 -32.38 -21.28
N ALA A 85 4.73 -32.29 -20.55
CA ALA A 85 3.55 -33.12 -20.80
C ALA A 85 2.93 -32.84 -22.17
N SER A 86 2.29 -33.87 -22.73
CA SER A 86 1.52 -33.78 -23.97
C SER A 86 0.43 -32.71 -23.85
N GLY A 87 0.43 -31.74 -24.78
CA GLY A 87 -0.51 -30.62 -24.78
C GLY A 87 0.04 -29.29 -24.25
N GLY A 88 1.26 -29.26 -23.68
CA GLY A 88 2.00 -28.02 -23.38
C GLY A 88 1.22 -27.01 -22.54
N ALA A 89 0.96 -27.34 -21.27
CA ALA A 89 0.24 -26.43 -20.39
C ALA A 89 1.01 -25.12 -20.18
N ASP A 90 0.30 -23.99 -20.20
CA ASP A 90 0.85 -22.70 -19.79
C ASP A 90 1.01 -22.67 -18.27
N LEU A 91 2.25 -22.89 -17.82
CA LEU A 91 2.62 -22.92 -16.41
C LEU A 91 2.89 -21.52 -15.82
N THR A 92 2.79 -20.45 -16.61
CA THR A 92 2.97 -19.07 -16.13
C THR A 92 1.70 -18.47 -15.51
N ARG A 93 0.54 -19.08 -15.81
CA ARG A 93 -0.77 -18.63 -15.32
C ARG A 93 -0.87 -18.58 -13.80
N LEU A 94 -1.47 -17.49 -13.31
CA LEU A 94 -1.70 -17.23 -11.87
C LEU A 94 -3.13 -17.51 -11.41
N ASP A 95 -4.05 -17.79 -12.33
CA ASP A 95 -5.49 -17.94 -12.08
C ASP A 95 -5.96 -19.40 -11.92
N GLY A 96 -5.03 -20.35 -11.88
CA GLY A 96 -5.32 -21.78 -11.80
C GLY A 96 -5.80 -22.28 -10.44
N ARG A 97 -6.04 -23.60 -10.34
CA ARG A 97 -6.58 -24.28 -9.14
C ARG A 97 -5.80 -24.00 -7.85
N TYR A 98 -4.48 -23.85 -7.97
CA TYR A 98 -3.55 -23.67 -6.84
C TYR A 98 -3.16 -22.20 -6.63
N ARG A 99 -4.00 -21.26 -7.11
CA ARG A 99 -3.75 -19.82 -6.96
C ARG A 99 -3.80 -19.31 -5.53
N ARG A 100 -4.43 -20.05 -4.61
CA ARG A 100 -4.57 -19.66 -3.20
C ARG A 100 -4.43 -20.85 -2.25
N PHE A 101 -3.84 -20.61 -1.09
CA PHE A 101 -3.74 -21.59 0.01
C PHE A 101 -4.05 -20.91 1.35
N PRO A 102 -5.04 -21.39 2.12
CA PRO A 102 -5.19 -20.97 3.51
C PRO A 102 -3.95 -21.31 4.33
N VAL A 103 -3.63 -20.49 5.33
CA VAL A 103 -2.56 -20.80 6.28
C VAL A 103 -2.91 -22.08 7.04
N GLY A 104 -1.94 -22.98 7.19
CA GLY A 104 -2.13 -24.30 7.82
C GLY A 104 -2.80 -25.35 6.94
N VAL A 105 -3.13 -25.05 5.68
CA VAL A 105 -3.81 -25.99 4.77
C VAL A 105 -2.86 -26.46 3.67
N ARG A 106 -2.71 -27.80 3.58
CA ARG A 106 -1.80 -28.49 2.63
C ARG A 106 -0.35 -28.04 2.81
N LYS A 107 0.57 -28.60 2.02
CA LYS A 107 2.02 -28.33 2.17
C LYS A 107 2.38 -26.84 2.13
N VAL A 108 1.80 -26.07 1.20
CA VAL A 108 2.12 -24.63 1.05
C VAL A 108 1.61 -23.83 2.26
N GLY A 109 0.37 -24.07 2.70
CA GLY A 109 -0.18 -23.44 3.90
C GLY A 109 0.56 -23.86 5.17
N MET A 110 1.02 -25.11 5.25
CA MET A 110 1.80 -25.61 6.38
C MET A 110 3.20 -25.01 6.46
N ILE A 111 3.88 -24.79 5.32
CA ILE A 111 5.14 -24.04 5.28
C ILE A 111 4.92 -22.62 5.84
N ALA A 112 3.85 -21.94 5.42
CA ALA A 112 3.54 -20.60 5.90
C ALA A 112 3.21 -20.57 7.41
N LEU A 113 2.48 -21.56 7.92
CA LEU A 113 2.14 -21.65 9.35
C LEU A 113 3.36 -21.93 10.22
N LYS A 114 4.24 -22.86 9.79
CA LYS A 114 5.37 -23.31 10.60
C LYS A 114 6.64 -22.48 10.41
N GLY A 115 6.80 -21.83 9.27
CA GLY A 115 8.07 -21.20 8.88
C GLY A 115 9.18 -22.22 8.61
N GLU A 116 8.82 -23.46 8.29
CA GLU A 116 9.76 -24.57 8.05
C GLU A 116 9.65 -25.05 6.60
N ALA A 117 10.80 -25.42 6.02
CA ALA A 117 10.85 -25.99 4.69
C ALA A 117 10.15 -27.35 4.61
N VAL A 118 9.52 -27.64 3.47
CA VAL A 118 9.01 -28.98 3.14
C VAL A 118 9.73 -29.46 1.91
N GLU A 119 10.56 -30.48 2.07
CA GLU A 119 11.47 -30.98 1.04
C GLU A 119 11.20 -32.46 0.78
N ALA A 120 11.16 -32.82 -0.49
CA ALA A 120 11.13 -34.19 -0.97
C ALA A 120 12.19 -34.30 -2.09
N PRO A 121 13.47 -34.43 -1.72
CA PRO A 121 14.59 -34.38 -2.67
C PRO A 121 14.57 -35.55 -3.67
N ASP A 122 13.88 -36.64 -3.32
CA ASP A 122 13.63 -37.80 -4.16
C ASP A 122 12.16 -38.22 -4.03
N LEU A 123 11.41 -38.09 -5.13
CA LEU A 123 10.00 -38.47 -5.24
C LEU A 123 9.79 -39.87 -5.81
N ALA A 124 10.80 -40.75 -5.72
CA ALA A 124 10.64 -42.18 -6.06
C ALA A 124 9.47 -42.82 -5.29
N VAL A 125 9.28 -42.42 -4.02
CA VAL A 125 8.08 -42.72 -3.22
C VAL A 125 7.32 -41.42 -3.04
N MET A 126 6.12 -41.32 -3.62
CA MET A 126 5.33 -40.09 -3.57
C MET A 126 4.69 -39.89 -2.19
N PRO A 127 4.95 -38.76 -1.51
CA PRO A 127 4.26 -38.44 -0.26
C PRO A 127 2.76 -38.22 -0.45
N GLU A 128 1.96 -38.51 0.58
CA GLU A 128 0.50 -38.38 0.55
C GLU A 128 0.01 -36.95 0.27
N TRP A 129 0.81 -35.93 0.60
CA TRP A 129 0.46 -34.52 0.36
C TRP A 129 0.59 -34.09 -1.12
N ILE A 130 1.03 -34.97 -2.02
CA ILE A 130 1.05 -34.71 -3.46
C ILE A 130 -0.40 -34.69 -3.99
N ALA A 131 -0.87 -33.50 -4.34
CA ALA A 131 -2.25 -33.31 -4.80
C ALA A 131 -2.55 -33.92 -6.18
N ASP A 132 -1.55 -34.06 -7.04
CA ASP A 132 -1.70 -34.61 -8.40
C ASP A 132 -0.52 -35.51 -8.79
N PRO A 133 -0.56 -36.80 -8.43
CA PRO A 133 0.48 -37.77 -8.80
C PRO A 133 0.60 -38.00 -10.31
N ALA A 134 -0.48 -37.80 -11.07
CA ALA A 134 -0.48 -38.00 -12.52
C ALA A 134 0.32 -36.89 -13.21
N TRP A 135 0.13 -35.64 -12.79
CA TRP A 135 0.93 -34.50 -13.26
C TRP A 135 2.42 -34.67 -12.96
N ILE A 136 2.78 -35.12 -11.74
CA ILE A 136 4.18 -35.40 -11.37
C ILE A 136 4.83 -36.38 -12.36
N ARG A 137 4.13 -37.46 -12.72
CA ARG A 137 4.62 -38.44 -13.70
C ARG A 137 4.71 -37.85 -15.11
N ALA A 138 3.67 -37.14 -15.56
CA ALA A 138 3.61 -36.56 -16.90
C ALA A 138 4.71 -35.50 -17.14
N GLU A 139 5.06 -34.73 -16.13
CA GLU A 139 6.11 -33.71 -16.20
C GLU A 139 7.52 -34.25 -15.92
N GLY A 140 7.64 -35.52 -15.53
CA GLY A 140 8.91 -36.14 -15.14
C GLY A 140 9.51 -35.52 -13.88
N VAL A 141 8.68 -35.09 -12.94
CA VAL A 141 9.12 -34.49 -11.68
C VAL A 141 9.66 -35.58 -10.77
N THR A 142 10.89 -35.40 -10.28
CA THR A 142 11.61 -36.34 -9.40
C THR A 142 12.00 -35.72 -8.06
N GLY A 143 11.82 -34.41 -7.87
CA GLY A 143 12.07 -33.74 -6.60
C GLY A 143 11.14 -32.55 -6.37
N PHE A 144 10.92 -32.20 -5.10
CA PHE A 144 10.20 -31.00 -4.67
C PHE A 144 10.93 -30.32 -3.51
N ALA A 145 10.95 -29.00 -3.53
CA ALA A 145 11.42 -28.19 -2.42
C ALA A 145 10.50 -26.98 -2.24
N GLY A 146 9.93 -26.85 -1.04
CA GLY A 146 9.15 -25.70 -0.61
C GLY A 146 9.89 -24.95 0.49
N GLN A 147 10.23 -23.69 0.25
CA GLN A 147 10.95 -22.83 1.18
C GLN A 147 10.04 -21.68 1.66
N PRO A 148 10.02 -21.37 2.97
CA PRO A 148 9.35 -20.17 3.46
C PRO A 148 10.15 -18.92 3.06
N LEU A 149 9.44 -17.84 2.74
CA LEU A 149 10.04 -16.52 2.56
C LEU A 149 9.96 -15.79 3.90
N SER A 150 10.96 -15.98 4.76
CA SER A 150 10.92 -15.47 6.14
C SER A 150 11.83 -14.27 6.32
N HIS A 151 11.32 -13.22 6.95
CA HIS A 151 12.10 -12.05 7.34
C HIS A 151 11.79 -11.68 8.80
N GLN A 152 12.82 -11.55 9.64
CA GLN A 152 12.68 -11.21 11.06
C GLN A 152 11.65 -12.06 11.83
N GLY A 153 11.60 -13.37 11.55
CA GLY A 153 10.67 -14.31 12.21
C GLY A 153 9.24 -14.29 11.65
N MET A 154 8.95 -13.45 10.66
CA MET A 154 7.65 -13.38 9.99
C MET A 154 7.72 -14.06 8.61
N VAL A 155 6.75 -14.91 8.30
CA VAL A 155 6.65 -15.53 6.97
C VAL A 155 5.85 -14.62 6.04
N LEU A 156 6.51 -14.13 5.00
CA LEU A 156 5.92 -13.26 3.97
C LEU A 156 5.27 -14.06 2.84
N GLY A 157 5.66 -15.33 2.68
CA GLY A 157 5.23 -16.15 1.57
C GLY A 157 5.94 -17.49 1.50
N VAL A 158 5.77 -18.19 0.37
CA VAL A 158 6.34 -19.51 0.11
C VAL A 158 6.84 -19.59 -1.33
N LEU A 159 8.05 -20.11 -1.51
CA LEU A 159 8.63 -20.51 -2.78
C LEU A 159 8.50 -22.02 -2.93
N GLY A 160 7.88 -22.50 -4.01
CA GLY A 160 7.80 -23.93 -4.33
C GLY A 160 8.48 -24.24 -5.66
N VAL A 161 9.36 -25.24 -5.67
CA VAL A 161 10.09 -25.70 -6.85
C VAL A 161 9.85 -27.19 -7.05
N PHE A 162 9.39 -27.57 -8.25
CA PHE A 162 9.27 -28.94 -8.72
C PHE A 162 10.40 -29.20 -9.72
N SER A 163 11.27 -30.14 -9.40
CA SER A 163 12.45 -30.48 -10.18
C SER A 163 12.29 -31.81 -10.91
N ARG A 164 12.88 -31.91 -12.10
CA ARG A 164 13.01 -33.14 -12.89
C ARG A 164 14.26 -33.94 -12.56
N VAL A 165 15.14 -33.38 -11.73
CA VAL A 165 16.30 -34.08 -11.17
C VAL A 165 16.16 -34.17 -9.65
N LYS A 166 16.83 -35.16 -9.04
CA LYS A 166 16.94 -35.21 -7.59
C LYS A 166 17.62 -33.94 -7.07
N ILE A 167 17.17 -33.46 -5.92
CA ILE A 167 17.69 -32.25 -5.31
C ILE A 167 18.66 -32.68 -4.21
N ASP A 168 19.96 -32.51 -4.45
CA ASP A 168 20.98 -32.75 -3.44
C ASP A 168 20.99 -31.65 -2.37
N VAL A 169 21.77 -31.87 -1.31
CA VAL A 169 21.88 -30.94 -0.18
C VAL A 169 22.36 -29.55 -0.63
N GLU A 170 23.34 -29.49 -1.53
CA GLU A 170 23.86 -28.22 -2.05
C GLU A 170 22.78 -27.40 -2.76
N ARG A 171 21.94 -28.04 -3.59
CA ARG A 171 20.82 -27.38 -4.27
C ARG A 171 19.73 -26.93 -3.30
N LEU A 172 19.47 -27.69 -2.23
CA LEU A 172 18.53 -27.28 -1.18
C LEU A 172 19.05 -26.05 -0.43
N ASP A 173 20.34 -26.03 -0.09
CA ASP A 173 20.99 -24.89 0.56
C ASP A 173 20.91 -23.63 -0.32
N TRP A 174 21.12 -23.77 -1.64
CA TRP A 174 20.93 -22.67 -2.58
C TRP A 174 19.48 -22.18 -2.63
N LEU A 175 18.49 -23.08 -2.67
CA LEU A 175 17.08 -22.68 -2.64
C LEU A 175 16.73 -21.90 -1.38
N ARG A 176 17.22 -22.36 -0.23
CA ARG A 176 17.03 -21.68 1.04
C ARG A 176 17.68 -20.30 1.02
N MET A 177 18.92 -20.18 0.58
CA MET A 177 19.62 -18.89 0.49
C MET A 177 18.91 -17.92 -0.46
N ILE A 178 18.40 -18.40 -1.59
CA ILE A 178 17.61 -17.60 -2.54
C ILE A 178 16.29 -17.16 -1.91
N ALA A 179 15.59 -18.05 -1.21
CA ALA A 179 14.35 -17.73 -0.51
C ALA A 179 14.56 -16.67 0.59
N ASP A 180 15.65 -16.77 1.36
CA ASP A 180 16.02 -15.80 2.40
C ASP A 180 16.30 -14.42 1.79
N HIS A 181 17.08 -14.35 0.70
CA HIS A 181 17.36 -13.07 0.01
C HIS A 181 16.11 -12.47 -0.64
N ALA A 182 15.27 -13.31 -1.26
CA ALA A 182 14.00 -12.87 -1.80
C ALA A 182 13.08 -12.32 -0.69
N ALA A 183 13.03 -12.96 0.48
CA ALA A 183 12.25 -12.49 1.61
C ALA A 183 12.73 -11.10 2.10
N VAL A 184 14.04 -10.89 2.20
CA VAL A 184 14.62 -9.58 2.54
C VAL A 184 14.21 -8.52 1.51
N ALA A 185 14.34 -8.82 0.21
CA ALA A 185 14.03 -7.86 -0.84
C ALA A 185 12.51 -7.55 -0.95
N ILE A 186 11.65 -8.55 -0.72
CA ILE A 186 10.19 -8.36 -0.62
C ILE A 186 9.85 -7.48 0.58
N ALA A 187 10.42 -7.77 1.77
CA ALA A 187 10.22 -6.96 2.97
C ALA A 187 10.63 -5.50 2.75
N HIS A 188 11.79 -5.31 2.11
CA HIS A 188 12.31 -4.01 1.75
C HIS A 188 11.36 -3.26 0.82
N SER A 189 10.86 -3.91 -0.24
CA SER A 189 9.89 -3.29 -1.16
C SER A 189 8.60 -2.87 -0.45
N TYR A 190 8.08 -3.67 0.48
CA TYR A 190 6.93 -3.28 1.29
C TYR A 190 7.21 -2.07 2.19
N ALA A 191 8.38 -2.04 2.84
CA ALA A 191 8.77 -0.90 3.68
C ALA A 191 8.91 0.40 2.86
N TRP A 192 9.54 0.35 1.69
CA TRP A 192 9.68 1.53 0.81
C TRP A 192 8.34 2.08 0.35
N ASN A 193 7.42 1.21 -0.08
CA ASN A 193 6.10 1.63 -0.52
C ASN A 193 5.31 2.31 0.61
N GLU A 194 5.45 1.84 1.84
CA GLU A 194 4.81 2.48 2.99
C GLU A 194 5.44 3.83 3.34
N VAL A 195 6.76 3.94 3.27
CA VAL A 195 7.47 5.22 3.47
C VAL A 195 7.06 6.26 2.42
N GLU A 196 7.03 5.89 1.14
CA GLU A 196 6.58 6.77 0.06
C GLU A 196 5.12 7.21 0.24
N ARG A 197 4.23 6.29 0.62
CA ARG A 197 2.82 6.61 0.90
C ARG A 197 2.67 7.59 2.06
N LEU A 198 3.42 7.38 3.15
CA LEU A 198 3.41 8.27 4.31
C LEU A 198 4.01 9.65 3.97
N ARG A 199 5.07 9.68 3.16
CA ARG A 199 5.69 10.91 2.69
C ARG A 199 4.74 11.73 1.84
N ALA A 200 4.11 11.13 0.84
CA ALA A 200 3.13 11.82 -0.01
C ALA A 200 1.99 12.42 0.82
N ARG A 201 1.52 11.69 1.84
CA ARG A 201 0.50 12.19 2.78
C ARG A 201 1.00 13.38 3.61
N LEU A 202 2.24 13.32 4.11
CA LEU A 202 2.82 14.43 4.87
C LEU A 202 3.02 15.68 4.00
N GLU A 203 3.39 15.50 2.73
CA GLU A 203 3.53 16.59 1.77
C GLU A 203 2.18 17.28 1.51
N GLU A 204 1.10 16.51 1.31
CA GLU A 204 -0.28 17.03 1.17
C GLU A 204 -0.74 17.78 2.44
N GLU A 205 -0.49 17.23 3.63
CA GLU A 205 -0.84 17.90 4.90
C GLU A 205 -0.04 19.21 5.10
N ASN A 206 1.23 19.24 4.70
CA ASN A 206 2.06 20.43 4.80
C ASN A 206 1.63 21.52 3.81
N GLU A 207 1.31 21.16 2.57
CA GLU A 207 0.77 22.09 1.58
C GLU A 207 -0.52 22.73 2.07
N TYR A 208 -1.45 21.92 2.58
CA TYR A 208 -2.70 22.41 3.18
C TYR A 208 -2.46 23.38 4.34
N LEU A 209 -1.55 23.05 5.27
CA LEU A 209 -1.22 23.93 6.40
C LEU A 209 -0.53 25.22 5.95
N GLN A 210 0.32 25.16 4.92
CA GLN A 210 0.95 26.35 4.35
C GLN A 210 -0.05 27.28 3.68
N GLU A 211 -1.06 26.73 2.98
CA GLU A 211 -2.17 27.50 2.44
C GLU A 211 -2.97 28.17 3.56
N GLU A 212 -3.26 27.46 4.65
CA GLU A 212 -3.96 28.01 5.82
C GLU A 212 -3.19 29.17 6.47
N VAL A 213 -1.88 29.00 6.69
CA VAL A 213 -1.01 30.07 7.23
C VAL A 213 -0.85 31.24 6.26
N ALA A 214 -0.72 30.98 4.95
CA ALA A 214 -0.61 32.04 3.95
C ALA A 214 -1.89 32.87 3.86
N LEU A 215 -3.07 32.25 4.01
CA LEU A 215 -4.34 32.95 4.13
C LEU A 215 -4.41 33.81 5.40
N GLU A 216 -3.81 33.37 6.51
CA GLU A 216 -3.71 34.17 7.74
C GLU A 216 -2.72 35.34 7.63
N GLN A 217 -1.62 35.19 6.87
CA GLN A 217 -0.53 36.18 6.78
C GLN A 217 -0.54 37.08 5.54
N GLY A 218 -1.32 36.77 4.49
CA GLY A 218 -1.19 37.35 3.14
C GLY A 218 -1.64 38.81 2.94
N PHE A 219 -2.17 39.48 3.96
CA PHE A 219 -2.63 40.86 3.84
C PHE A 219 -1.87 41.80 4.78
N GLY A 220 -1.41 42.94 4.27
CA GLY A 220 -0.74 43.99 5.06
C GLY A 220 -1.71 44.70 6.03
N GLU A 221 -1.23 45.75 6.70
CA GLU A 221 -2.13 46.65 7.45
C GLU A 221 -3.00 47.46 6.49
N MET A 222 -4.16 47.93 6.97
CA MET A 222 -4.99 48.87 6.22
C MET A 222 -4.27 50.22 6.15
N LEU A 223 -3.68 50.55 5.00
CA LEU A 223 -2.89 51.77 4.78
C LEU A 223 -3.68 52.82 4.00
N GLY A 224 -3.66 54.07 4.47
CA GLY A 224 -4.20 55.24 3.75
C GLY A 224 -4.74 56.33 4.67
N THR A 225 -4.85 57.56 4.14
CA THR A 225 -5.27 58.76 4.89
C THR A 225 -6.49 59.47 4.29
N SER A 226 -7.22 58.81 3.38
CA SER A 226 -8.38 59.43 2.74
C SER A 226 -9.55 59.59 3.74
N PRO A 227 -10.43 60.61 3.56
CA PRO A 227 -11.60 60.77 4.41
C PRO A 227 -12.53 59.55 4.42
N ALA A 228 -12.66 58.86 3.28
CA ALA A 228 -13.46 57.64 3.18
C ALA A 228 -12.89 56.49 4.04
N LEU A 229 -11.57 56.30 4.02
CA LEU A 229 -10.92 55.28 4.84
C LEU A 229 -10.97 55.64 6.33
N ALA A 230 -10.85 56.93 6.67
CA ALA A 230 -11.03 57.40 8.04
C ALA A 230 -12.44 57.13 8.58
N ASN A 231 -13.48 57.25 7.73
CA ASN A 231 -14.84 56.88 8.08
C ASN A 231 -14.99 55.38 8.34
N VAL A 232 -14.42 54.52 7.48
CA VAL A 232 -14.38 53.07 7.69
C VAL A 232 -13.68 52.73 9.00
N GLY A 233 -12.51 53.34 9.27
CA GLY A 233 -11.79 53.15 10.53
C GLY A 233 -12.59 53.56 11.76
N SER A 234 -13.38 54.64 11.66
CA SER A 234 -14.28 55.08 12.74
C SER A 234 -15.42 54.10 12.97
N GLN A 235 -16.00 53.52 11.91
CA GLN A 235 -17.02 52.47 12.02
C GLN A 235 -16.46 51.20 12.64
N ILE A 236 -15.25 50.77 12.25
CA ILE A 236 -14.54 49.63 12.85
C ILE A 236 -14.36 49.86 14.35
N ASN A 237 -13.86 51.03 14.76
CA ASN A 237 -13.65 51.35 16.18
C ASN A 237 -14.95 51.30 17.00
N LEU A 238 -16.07 51.69 16.39
CA LEU A 238 -17.37 51.69 17.05
C LEU A 238 -17.89 50.26 17.27
N VAL A 239 -17.73 49.37 16.28
CA VAL A 239 -18.36 48.04 16.31
C VAL A 239 -17.44 46.91 16.79
N ALA A 240 -16.12 47.03 16.63
CA ALA A 240 -15.15 46.01 17.02
C ALA A 240 -15.26 45.54 18.50
N PRO A 241 -15.48 46.41 19.52
CA PRO A 241 -15.61 45.94 20.91
C PRO A 241 -16.95 45.25 21.20
N THR A 242 -17.89 45.20 20.25
CA THR A 242 -19.21 44.59 20.43
C THR A 242 -19.24 43.10 20.05
N THR A 243 -20.30 42.40 20.43
CA THR A 243 -20.55 41.00 20.02
C THR A 243 -21.47 40.88 18.81
N SER A 244 -21.80 42.00 18.16
CA SER A 244 -22.74 42.04 17.04
C SER A 244 -22.15 41.43 15.76
N THR A 245 -23.01 40.84 14.93
CA THR A 245 -22.63 40.42 13.57
C THR A 245 -22.39 41.64 12.69
N VAL A 246 -21.28 41.65 11.95
CA VAL A 246 -20.90 42.76 11.07
C VAL A 246 -21.00 42.32 9.61
N LEU A 247 -21.68 43.13 8.79
CA LEU A 247 -21.74 42.96 7.33
C LEU A 247 -20.79 43.96 6.67
N VAL A 248 -19.82 43.46 5.90
CA VAL A 248 -18.87 44.28 5.15
C VAL A 248 -19.28 44.30 3.68
N LEU A 249 -19.65 45.48 3.18
CA LEU A 249 -20.09 45.67 1.79
C LEU A 249 -18.99 46.35 0.96
N GLY A 250 -18.93 45.99 -0.33
CA GLY A 250 -17.98 46.56 -1.28
C GLY A 250 -17.79 45.66 -2.50
N GLU A 251 -17.29 46.23 -3.59
CA GLU A 251 -17.00 45.52 -4.83
C GLU A 251 -15.93 44.43 -4.65
N SER A 252 -15.76 43.54 -5.64
CA SER A 252 -14.70 42.55 -5.60
C SER A 252 -13.32 43.24 -5.63
N GLY A 253 -12.37 42.76 -4.84
CA GLY A 253 -11.00 43.30 -4.81
C GLY A 253 -10.78 44.59 -4.02
N VAL A 254 -11.80 45.20 -3.38
CA VAL A 254 -11.64 46.47 -2.63
C VAL A 254 -11.07 46.31 -1.22
N GLY A 255 -10.61 45.11 -0.84
CA GLY A 255 -9.98 44.87 0.46
C GLY A 255 -10.94 44.68 1.63
N LYS A 256 -12.14 44.13 1.41
CA LYS A 256 -13.10 43.78 2.50
C LYS A 256 -12.49 42.89 3.58
N GLU A 257 -11.58 42.01 3.19
CA GLU A 257 -10.83 41.15 4.10
C GLU A 257 -9.93 41.93 5.08
N LEU A 258 -9.34 43.05 4.65
CA LEU A 258 -8.57 43.94 5.53
C LEU A 258 -9.48 44.55 6.62
N VAL A 259 -10.73 44.89 6.26
CA VAL A 259 -11.74 45.38 7.21
C VAL A 259 -12.09 44.31 8.23
N ALA A 260 -12.37 43.07 7.78
CA ALA A 260 -12.70 41.95 8.66
C ALA A 260 -11.57 41.63 9.65
N ARG A 261 -10.31 41.66 9.18
CA ARG A 261 -9.15 41.45 10.04
C ARG A 261 -8.97 42.56 11.07
N GLU A 262 -9.17 43.81 10.67
CA GLU A 262 -9.04 44.95 11.58
C GLU A 262 -10.15 44.97 12.63
N LEU A 263 -11.38 44.55 12.27
CA LEU A 263 -12.47 44.30 13.20
C LEU A 263 -12.08 43.26 14.26
N HIS A 264 -11.55 42.11 13.82
CA HIS A 264 -11.13 41.04 14.73
C HIS A 264 -10.00 41.49 15.66
N LYS A 265 -8.94 42.13 15.13
CA LYS A 265 -7.80 42.65 15.90
C LYS A 265 -8.20 43.67 16.97
N ARG A 266 -9.23 44.48 16.73
CA ARG A 266 -9.73 45.50 17.68
C ARG A 266 -10.87 44.99 18.56
N SER A 267 -11.25 43.72 18.43
CA SER A 267 -12.31 43.11 19.22
C SER A 267 -11.80 42.50 20.52
N GLY A 268 -12.71 42.16 21.44
CA GLY A 268 -12.38 41.37 22.62
C GLY A 268 -11.95 39.92 22.33
N ARG A 269 -11.88 39.53 21.05
CA ARG A 269 -11.46 38.19 20.59
C ARG A 269 -10.15 38.21 19.81
N ALA A 270 -9.39 39.30 19.87
CA ALA A 270 -8.13 39.46 19.13
C ALA A 270 -7.09 38.37 19.43
N ASP A 271 -7.11 37.79 20.63
CA ASP A 271 -6.22 36.68 21.04
C ASP A 271 -6.80 35.29 20.70
N ARG A 272 -7.90 35.23 19.95
CA ARG A 272 -8.61 34.00 19.55
C ARG A 272 -8.54 33.82 18.03
N PRO A 273 -8.82 32.62 17.50
CA PRO A 273 -8.76 32.39 16.06
C PRO A 273 -9.72 33.28 15.26
N LEU A 274 -9.26 33.76 14.10
CA LEU A 274 -10.08 34.31 13.03
C LEU A 274 -10.17 33.28 11.90
N ILE A 275 -11.27 32.53 11.85
CA ILE A 275 -11.49 31.52 10.83
C ILE A 275 -12.15 32.19 9.62
N LYS A 276 -11.45 32.21 8.48
CA LYS A 276 -12.01 32.69 7.20
C LYS A 276 -12.59 31.53 6.39
N VAL A 277 -13.74 31.77 5.76
CA VAL A 277 -14.37 30.83 4.82
C VAL A 277 -14.80 31.60 3.58
N ASN A 278 -14.27 31.23 2.42
CA ASN A 278 -14.80 31.70 1.14
C ASN A 278 -16.01 30.83 0.77
N CYS A 279 -17.22 31.38 0.87
CA CYS A 279 -18.46 30.64 0.64
C CYS A 279 -18.65 30.22 -0.81
N ALA A 280 -18.09 30.94 -1.79
CA ALA A 280 -18.20 30.59 -3.21
C ALA A 280 -17.28 29.42 -3.60
N ALA A 281 -16.21 29.19 -2.84
CA ALA A 281 -15.25 28.11 -3.07
C ALA A 281 -15.72 26.76 -2.47
N VAL A 282 -16.78 26.76 -1.63
CA VAL A 282 -17.29 25.55 -0.99
C VAL A 282 -18.37 24.90 -1.89
N PRO A 283 -18.15 23.68 -2.40
CA PRO A 283 -19.17 22.96 -3.16
C PRO A 283 -20.42 22.73 -2.31
N ARG A 284 -21.60 22.83 -2.93
CA ARG A 284 -22.89 22.72 -2.23
C ARG A 284 -23.02 21.38 -1.50
N GLU A 285 -22.46 20.32 -2.08
CA GLU A 285 -22.47 18.96 -1.53
C GLU A 285 -21.58 18.79 -0.29
N LEU A 286 -20.58 19.66 -0.11
CA LEU A 286 -19.62 19.60 1.00
C LEU A 286 -19.85 20.67 2.07
N PHE A 287 -20.84 21.54 1.88
CA PHE A 287 -21.12 22.67 2.76
C PHE A 287 -21.27 22.25 4.23
N GLU A 288 -22.13 21.27 4.51
CA GLU A 288 -22.36 20.80 5.89
C GLU A 288 -21.09 20.22 6.52
N SER A 289 -20.35 19.42 5.75
CA SER A 289 -19.10 18.80 6.19
C SER A 289 -17.99 19.83 6.47
N GLU A 290 -17.91 20.92 5.69
CA GLU A 290 -16.94 22.00 5.95
C GLU A 290 -17.30 22.77 7.22
N PHE A 291 -18.56 23.19 7.36
CA PHE A 291 -18.99 24.06 8.45
C PHE A 291 -19.14 23.35 9.80
N PHE A 292 -19.74 22.16 9.80
CA PHE A 292 -20.04 21.39 11.01
C PHE A 292 -19.06 20.23 11.26
N GLY A 293 -18.21 19.90 10.28
CA GLY A 293 -17.32 18.76 10.38
C GLY A 293 -18.04 17.45 10.09
N HIS A 294 -17.31 16.34 10.24
CA HIS A 294 -17.87 15.00 10.13
C HIS A 294 -17.01 13.99 10.89
N VAL A 295 -17.61 12.86 11.22
CA VAL A 295 -16.87 11.67 11.66
C VAL A 295 -16.60 10.76 10.48
N LYS A 296 -15.56 9.93 10.59
CA LYS A 296 -15.22 8.91 9.62
C LYS A 296 -16.45 8.06 9.31
N GLY A 297 -16.72 7.89 8.02
CA GLY A 297 -17.85 7.10 7.51
C GLY A 297 -19.19 7.84 7.48
N ALA A 298 -19.25 9.14 7.78
CA ALA A 298 -20.49 9.92 7.68
C ALA A 298 -21.06 9.99 6.24
N PHE A 299 -20.19 9.89 5.22
CA PHE A 299 -20.57 9.82 3.80
C PHE A 299 -19.51 9.06 2.97
N THR A 300 -19.83 8.72 1.72
CA THR A 300 -18.88 8.11 0.77
C THR A 300 -17.74 9.09 0.47
N GLY A 301 -16.55 8.82 1.03
CA GLY A 301 -15.39 9.71 0.96
C GLY A 301 -14.93 10.28 2.32
N ALA A 302 -15.71 10.13 3.39
CA ALA A 302 -15.34 10.52 4.75
C ALA A 302 -14.31 9.55 5.36
N LEU A 303 -13.06 9.64 4.92
CA LEU A 303 -11.99 8.71 5.30
C LEU A 303 -11.47 8.92 6.74
N ARG A 304 -11.68 10.11 7.30
CA ARG A 304 -11.27 10.49 8.66
C ARG A 304 -12.28 11.44 9.31
N ASP A 305 -12.14 11.64 10.61
CA ASP A 305 -12.86 12.69 11.32
C ASP A 305 -12.33 14.06 10.89
N ARG A 306 -13.21 15.06 10.87
CA ARG A 306 -12.90 16.44 10.55
C ARG A 306 -13.70 17.38 11.44
N VAL A 307 -12.99 18.31 12.06
CA VAL A 307 -13.57 19.39 12.87
C VAL A 307 -14.13 20.47 11.95
N GLY A 308 -15.35 20.95 12.23
CA GLY A 308 -16.02 21.97 11.42
C GLY A 308 -15.50 23.39 11.65
N ARG A 309 -15.69 24.28 10.68
CA ARG A 309 -15.31 25.72 10.82
C ARG A 309 -15.97 26.40 12.01
N PHE A 310 -17.20 26.02 12.38
CA PHE A 310 -17.85 26.57 13.57
C PHE A 310 -17.15 26.17 14.87
N GLU A 311 -16.68 24.93 14.94
CA GLU A 311 -15.96 24.43 16.11
C GLU A 311 -14.56 25.07 16.19
N LEU A 312 -13.85 25.21 15.06
CA LEU A 312 -12.59 25.94 14.98
C LEU A 312 -12.74 27.41 15.40
N ALA A 313 -13.86 28.04 15.06
CA ALA A 313 -14.16 29.43 15.40
C ALA A 313 -14.80 29.59 16.79
N ASN A 314 -14.96 28.51 17.56
CA ASN A 314 -15.64 28.58 18.86
C ASN A 314 -14.87 29.48 19.83
N GLY A 315 -15.55 30.52 20.33
CA GLY A 315 -14.94 31.57 21.15
C GLY A 315 -14.05 32.56 20.37
N GLY A 316 -13.89 32.40 19.06
CA GLY A 316 -13.17 33.30 18.16
C GLY A 316 -14.10 34.08 17.22
N THR A 317 -13.64 34.33 16.00
CA THR A 317 -14.38 35.02 14.95
C THR A 317 -14.44 34.16 13.70
N LEU A 318 -15.62 34.07 13.08
CA LEU A 318 -15.82 33.45 11.77
C LEU A 318 -16.10 34.55 10.75
N PHE A 319 -15.25 34.66 9.73
CA PHE A 319 -15.44 35.57 8.61
C PHE A 319 -15.91 34.79 7.39
N LEU A 320 -17.13 35.09 6.94
CA LEU A 320 -17.73 34.52 5.74
C LEU A 320 -17.53 35.50 4.60
N ASP A 321 -16.72 35.11 3.61
CA ASP A 321 -16.46 35.90 2.41
C ASP A 321 -17.34 35.41 1.25
N GLU A 322 -17.65 36.33 0.33
CA GLU A 322 -18.51 36.06 -0.83
C GLU A 322 -19.90 35.51 -0.47
N VAL A 323 -20.51 36.10 0.57
CA VAL A 323 -21.89 35.78 0.97
C VAL A 323 -22.86 36.65 0.16
N GLY A 324 -23.51 36.07 -0.85
CA GLY A 324 -24.47 36.78 -1.71
C GLY A 324 -25.02 35.95 -2.85
#